data_AF-A0A8I1YC25-F1
#
_entry.id   AF-A0A8I1YC25-F1
#
_cell.length_a   1.000
_cell.length_b   1.000
_cell.length_c   1.000
_cell.angle_alpha   90.00
_cell.angle_beta   90.00
_cell.angle_gamma   90.00
#
_symmetry.space_group_name_H-M   'P 1'
#
loop_
_entity.id
_entity.type
_entity.pdbx_description
1 polymer ?
#
loop_
_entity_poly.entity_id
_entity_poly.type
_entity_poly.pdbx_seq_one_letter_code
_entity_poly.pdbx_strand_id
1 'polypeptide(L)'
;MPISIVHDGTSFPEPAENCCFCFGLTRHWHRRSDVAVCEQCAPVRKVKEIPTKKDWCAAVRAKMPRRFGEIDMAYIKRIAS
;
A
#
# COMPACT_ATOMS: atom_id res chain seq x y z
N MET A 1 11.83 3.09 -17.70
CA MET A 1 11.72 4.23 -16.77
C MET A 1 11.27 3.72 -15.42
N PRO A 2 11.86 4.23 -14.32
CA PRO A 2 11.36 3.97 -12.97
C PRO A 2 9.94 4.53 -12.82
N ILE A 3 9.18 4.00 -11.85
CA ILE A 3 7.83 4.45 -11.57
C ILE A 3 7.92 5.77 -10.81
N SER A 4 7.30 6.83 -11.35
CA SER A 4 7.17 8.10 -10.63
C SER A 4 6.11 7.96 -9.53
N ILE A 5 6.47 8.34 -8.30
CA ILE A 5 5.61 8.27 -7.12
C ILE A 5 5.53 9.63 -6.43
N VAL A 6 4.40 9.89 -5.78
CA VAL A 6 4.14 11.12 -5.02
C VAL A 6 3.62 10.72 -3.64
N HIS A 7 4.16 11.34 -2.58
CA HIS A 7 3.66 11.16 -1.23
C HIS A 7 2.25 11.78 -1.08
N ASP A 8 1.35 11.16 -0.33
CA ASP A 8 -0.04 11.63 -0.16
C ASP A 8 -0.19 12.79 0.85
N GLY A 9 0.88 13.12 1.58
CA GLY A 9 0.91 14.23 2.53
C GLY A 9 0.45 13.85 3.94
N THR A 10 0.04 12.60 4.15
CA THR A 10 -0.33 12.09 5.47
C THR A 10 0.90 11.67 6.28
N SER A 11 0.76 11.52 7.60
CA SER A 11 1.84 11.04 8.46
C SER A 11 1.28 10.13 9.54
N PHE A 12 2.12 9.42 10.30
CA PHE A 12 1.63 8.62 11.42
C PHE A 12 0.83 9.51 12.40
N PRO A 13 -0.34 9.08 12.91
CA PRO A 13 -0.91 7.72 12.86
C PRO A 13 -1.87 7.44 11.69
N GLU A 14 -1.93 8.31 10.67
CA GLU A 14 -2.89 8.18 9.56
C GLU A 14 -2.73 6.84 8.82
N PRO A 15 -3.85 6.22 8.37
CA PRO A 15 -3.83 4.99 7.60
C PRO A 15 -2.92 5.09 6.36
N ALA A 16 -2.14 4.03 6.12
CA ALA A 16 -1.35 3.87 4.91
C ALA A 16 -1.94 2.74 4.04
N GLU A 17 -1.73 2.81 2.73
CA GLU A 17 -2.22 1.81 1.79
C GLU A 17 -1.15 0.77 1.44
N ASN A 18 -1.57 -0.38 0.91
CA ASN A 18 -0.65 -1.45 0.56
C ASN A 18 -0.02 -1.22 -0.83
N CYS A 19 1.31 -1.22 -0.91
CA CYS A 19 2.03 -1.19 -2.18
C CYS A 19 1.55 -2.30 -3.12
N CYS A 20 1.27 -1.97 -4.39
CA CYS A 20 0.70 -2.91 -5.35
C CYS A 20 1.63 -4.08 -5.76
N PHE A 21 2.91 -4.03 -5.39
CA PHE A 21 3.89 -5.09 -5.67
C PHE A 21 4.20 -5.95 -4.44
N CYS A 22 4.61 -5.33 -3.33
CA CYS A 22 5.06 -6.04 -2.14
C CYS A 22 4.03 -6.08 -1.01
N PHE A 23 2.91 -5.37 -1.14
CA PHE A 23 1.85 -5.22 -0.12
C PHE A 23 2.29 -4.57 1.19
N GLY A 24 3.53 -4.08 1.27
CA GLY A 24 4.00 -3.25 2.39
C GLY A 24 3.24 -1.92 2.44
N LEU A 25 3.00 -1.43 3.65
CA LEU A 25 2.33 -0.15 3.86
C LEU A 25 3.17 1.00 3.30
N THR A 26 2.53 1.91 2.58
CA THR A 26 3.17 3.07 1.96
C THR A 26 2.17 4.23 1.85
N ARG A 27 2.71 5.45 1.91
CA ARG A 27 1.98 6.72 1.66
C ARG A 27 2.31 7.31 0.29
N HIS A 28 3.00 6.52 -0.53
CA HIS A 28 3.43 6.91 -1.86
C HIS A 28 2.54 6.29 -2.93
N TRP A 29 2.18 7.11 -3.90
CA TRP A 29 1.18 6.78 -4.91
C TRP A 29 1.71 7.02 -6.31
N HIS A 30 1.40 6.10 -7.21
CA HIS A 30 1.50 6.36 -8.63
C HIS A 30 0.21 7.02 -9.12
N ARG A 31 0.19 8.35 -9.15
CA ARG A 31 -1.02 9.17 -9.44
C ARG A 31 -1.72 8.80 -10.74
N ARG A 32 -0.98 8.39 -11.78
CA ARG A 32 -1.56 8.07 -13.10
C ARG A 32 -2.42 6.81 -13.09
N SER A 33 -2.03 5.78 -12.33
CA SER A 33 -2.80 4.53 -12.22
C SER A 33 -3.64 4.43 -10.95
N ASP A 34 -3.54 5.44 -10.07
CA ASP A 34 -4.27 5.52 -8.82
C ASP A 34 -4.09 4.28 -7.91
N VAL A 35 -2.83 3.87 -7.76
CA VAL A 35 -2.40 2.76 -6.89
C VAL A 35 -1.21 3.15 -6.03
N ALA A 36 -1.10 2.54 -4.85
CA ALA A 36 0.01 2.77 -3.94
C ALA A 36 1.28 2.01 -4.39
N VAL A 37 2.44 2.66 -4.37
CA VAL A 37 3.75 2.09 -4.73
C VAL A 37 4.80 2.60 -3.75
N CYS A 38 5.54 1.71 -3.07
CA CYS A 38 6.57 2.14 -2.13
C CYS A 38 7.86 2.57 -2.83
N GLU A 39 8.69 3.34 -2.10
CA GLU A 39 9.99 3.84 -2.58
C GLU A 39 10.97 2.73 -2.94
N GLN A 40 10.83 1.53 -2.36
CA GLN A 40 11.68 0.38 -2.68
C GLN A 40 11.28 -0.29 -4.01
N CYS A 41 9.99 -0.36 -4.32
CA CYS A 41 9.49 -0.99 -5.55
C CYS A 41 9.55 -0.04 -6.76
N ALA A 42 9.36 1.26 -6.54
CA ALA A 42 9.34 2.27 -7.58
C ALA A 42 10.59 2.27 -8.51
N PRO A 43 11.84 2.16 -8.01
CA PRO A 43 13.03 2.18 -8.87
C PRO A 43 13.28 0.87 -9.63
N VAL A 44 12.80 -0.28 -9.12
CA VAL A 44 13.12 -1.61 -9.68
C VAL A 44 12.03 -2.18 -10.58
N ARG A 45 10.78 -1.69 -10.47
CA ARG A 45 9.64 -2.11 -11.29
C ARG A 45 9.41 -1.18 -12.47
N LYS A 46 8.72 -1.69 -13.49
CA LYS A 46 8.36 -0.92 -14.70
C LYS A 46 6.91 -0.47 -14.63
N VAL A 47 6.62 0.70 -15.21
CA VAL A 47 5.25 1.25 -15.29
C VAL A 47 4.26 0.28 -15.94
N LYS A 48 4.70 -0.52 -16.92
CA LYS A 48 3.86 -1.54 -17.57
C LYS A 48 3.47 -2.73 -16.69
N GLU A 49 4.15 -2.91 -15.56
CA GLU A 49 3.84 -3.95 -14.56
C GLU A 49 2.82 -3.45 -13.53
N ILE A 50 2.48 -2.16 -13.54
CA ILE A 50 1.53 -1.59 -12.59
C ILE A 50 0.13 -2.17 -12.88
N PRO A 51 -0.53 -2.82 -11.92
CA PRO A 51 -1.87 -3.35 -12.10
C PRO A 51 -2.89 -2.22 -12.27
N THR A 52 -4.06 -2.56 -12.80
CA THR A 52 -5.19 -1.63 -12.72
C THR A 52 -5.60 -1.45 -11.26
N LYS A 53 -6.24 -0.32 -10.93
CA LYS A 53 -6.81 -0.09 -9.60
C LYS A 53 -7.73 -1.23 -9.16
N LYS A 54 -8.54 -1.75 -10.10
CA LYS A 54 -9.44 -2.89 -9.84
C LYS A 54 -8.69 -4.15 -9.43
N ASP A 55 -7.65 -4.51 -10.17
CA ASP A 55 -6.86 -5.72 -9.89
C ASP A 55 -6.06 -5.57 -8.60
N TRP A 56 -5.51 -4.38 -8.35
CA TRP A 56 -4.85 -4.07 -7.09
C TRP A 56 -5.80 -4.21 -5.90
N CYS A 57 -7.00 -3.61 -5.95
CA CYS A 57 -7.98 -3.76 -4.87
C CYS A 57 -8.39 -5.23 -4.66
N ALA A 58 -8.54 -6.02 -5.73
CA ALA A 58 -8.83 -7.44 -5.62
C ALA A 58 -7.68 -8.21 -4.95
N ALA A 59 -6.43 -7.95 -5.36
CA ALA A 59 -5.25 -8.56 -4.78
C ALA A 59 -5.05 -8.20 -3.30
N VAL A 60 -5.30 -6.93 -2.93
CA VAL A 60 -5.27 -6.48 -1.53
C VAL A 60 -6.33 -7.21 -0.72
N ARG A 61 -7.58 -7.31 -1.20
CA ARG A 61 -8.64 -8.05 -0.50
C ARG A 61 -8.30 -9.54 -0.31
N ALA A 62 -7.65 -10.16 -1.29
CA ALA A 62 -7.27 -11.57 -1.24
C ALA A 62 -6.09 -11.83 -0.28
N LYS A 63 -5.09 -10.95 -0.25
CA LYS A 63 -3.89 -11.09 0.60
C LYS A 63 -4.05 -10.56 2.00
N MET A 64 -4.84 -9.50 2.14
CA MET A 64 -5.21 -8.88 3.40
C MET A 64 -6.70 -9.09 3.59
N PRO A 65 -7.15 -10.33 3.86
CA PRO A 65 -8.54 -10.54 4.25
C PRO A 65 -8.76 -9.69 5.49
N ARG A 66 -9.47 -8.57 5.33
CA ARG A 66 -9.90 -7.79 6.49
C ARG A 66 -10.68 -8.77 7.34
N ARG A 67 -10.13 -9.19 8.48
CA ARG A 67 -10.96 -9.76 9.55
C ARG A 67 -11.83 -8.60 10.00
N PHE A 68 -12.97 -8.45 9.35
CA PHE A 68 -13.98 -7.48 9.70
C PHE A 68 -14.41 -7.83 11.13
N GLY A 69 -13.90 -7.10 12.13
CA GLY A 69 -14.25 -7.30 13.54
C GLY A 69 -13.15 -7.81 14.48
N GLU A 70 -11.94 -8.17 14.03
CA GLU A 70 -10.84 -8.42 14.97
C GLU A 70 -9.91 -7.21 15.03
N ILE A 71 -10.14 -6.39 16.06
CA ILE A 71 -9.08 -5.58 16.64
C ILE A 71 -7.98 -6.57 17.06
N ASP A 72 -6.91 -6.67 16.28
CA ASP A 72 -5.76 -7.46 16.67
C ASP A 72 -5.16 -6.83 17.93
N MET A 73 -5.42 -7.47 19.07
CA MET A 73 -4.90 -7.04 20.36
C MET A 73 -3.36 -7.01 20.39
N ALA A 74 -2.68 -7.70 19.47
CA ALA A 74 -1.23 -7.59 19.31
C ALA A 74 -0.82 -6.22 18.71
N TYR A 75 -1.62 -5.65 17.81
CA TYR A 75 -1.37 -4.32 17.24
C TYR A 75 -1.52 -3.23 18.32
N ILE A 76 -2.60 -3.30 19.13
CA ILE A 76 -2.81 -2.36 20.24
C ILE A 76 -1.74 -2.51 21.33
N LYS A 77 -1.34 -3.73 21.68
CA LYS A 77 -0.27 -3.95 22.68
C LYS A 77 1.08 -3.41 22.24
N ARG A 78 1.36 -3.37 20.93
CA ARG A 78 2.64 -2.89 20.38
C ARG A 78 2.72 -1.36 20.29
N ILE A 79 1.59 -0.66 20.24
CA ILE A 79 1.53 0.82 20.23
C ILE A 79 1.29 1.42 21.63
N ALA A 80 0.87 0.60 22.59
CA ALA A 80 0.64 0.99 23.99
C ALA A 80 1.84 0.71 24.92
N SER A 81 2.96 0.24 24.36
CA SER A 81 4.24 -0.01 25.04
C SER A 81 5.31 0.94 24.49
#